data_AF-A0A849DU06-F1
#
_entry.id   AF-A0A849DU06-F1
#
_cell.length_a   1.000
_cell.length_b   1.000
_cell.length_c   1.000
_cell.angle_alpha   90.00
_cell.angle_beta   90.00
_cell.angle_gamma   90.00
#
_symmetry.space_group_name_H-M   'P 1'
#
loop_
_entity.id
_entity.type
_entity.pdbx_description
1 polymer ?
#
loop_
_entity_poly.entity_id
_entity_poly.type
_entity_poly.pdbx_seq_one_letter_code
_entity_poly.pdbx_strand_id
1 'polypeptide(L)' 'MKIALVSEGTYPYAMGGVSVWCEQLIRGMPDHRWDMVALTVDGAERPVFDLPDNLDHVRSIPLWGSRPS' A
#
# COMPACT_ATOMS: atom_id res chain seq x y z
N MET A 1 -14.95 4.94 10.71
CA MET A 1 -14.16 3.81 11.29
C MET A 1 -12.78 3.80 10.65
N LYS A 2 -11.71 3.43 11.37
CA LYS A 2 -10.35 3.34 10.83
C LYS A 2 -10.01 1.88 10.48
N ILE A 3 -9.49 1.64 9.28
CA ILE A 3 -9.22 0.30 8.74
C ILE A 3 -7.75 0.21 8.31
N ALA A 4 -7.09 -0.89 8.66
CA ALA A 4 -5.76 -1.21 8.14
C ALA A 4 -5.88 -2.28 7.06
N LEU A 5 -5.27 -2.03 5.89
CA LEU A 5 -5.17 -3.00 4.80
C LEU A 5 -3.71 -3.45 4.70
N VAL A 6 -3.49 -4.77 4.73
CA VAL A 6 -2.16 -5.36 4.71
C VAL A 6 -1.99 -6.13 3.41
N SER A 7 -0.91 -5.89 2.68
CA SER A 7 -0.59 -6.65 1.47
C SER A 7 0.91 -6.86 1.30
N GLU A 8 1.28 -7.91 0.57
CA GLU A 8 2.67 -8.22 0.21
C GLU A 8 2.90 -7.89 -1.27
N GLY A 9 3.98 -7.13 -1.57
CA GLY A 9 4.46 -6.88 -2.94
C GLY A 9 3.47 -6.21 -3.90
N THR A 10 2.38 -5.61 -3.39
CA THR A 10 1.27 -5.10 -4.19
C THR A 10 1.04 -3.61 -3.93
N TYR A 11 -0.16 -3.18 -3.52
CA TYR A 11 -0.50 -1.77 -3.41
C TYR A 11 0.37 -1.03 -2.37
N PRO A 12 0.83 0.22 -2.64
CA PRO A 12 0.68 0.99 -3.88
C PRO A 12 1.89 0.85 -4.83
N TYR A 13 2.69 -0.21 -4.70
CA TYR A 13 4.02 -0.33 -5.34
C TYR A 13 4.05 -1.11 -6.65
N ALA A 14 3.11 -2.02 -6.89
CA ALA A 14 3.06 -2.82 -8.12
C ALA A 14 1.73 -2.66 -8.86
N MET A 15 1.79 -2.59 -10.19
CA MET A 15 0.60 -2.66 -11.03
C MET A 15 0.07 -4.10 -11.09
N GLY A 16 -1.25 -4.26 -10.97
CA GLY A 16 -1.90 -5.57 -11.03
C GLY A 16 -3.31 -5.57 -10.43
N GLY A 17 -4.03 -6.68 -10.60
CA GLY A 17 -5.43 -6.79 -10.18
C GLY A 17 -5.65 -6.52 -8.69
N VAL A 18 -4.76 -7.02 -7.82
CA VAL A 18 -4.86 -6.79 -6.36
C VAL A 18 -4.70 -5.31 -6.04
N SER A 19 -3.72 -4.63 -6.65
CA SER A 19 -3.49 -3.21 -6.38
C SER A 19 -4.63 -2.33 -6.92
N VAL A 20 -5.16 -2.65 -8.09
CA VAL A 20 -6.33 -1.96 -8.65
C VAL A 20 -7.56 -2.17 -7.77
N TRP A 21 -7.77 -3.38 -7.25
CA TRP A 21 -8.87 -3.65 -6.33
C TRP A 21 -8.73 -2.88 -5.01
N CYS A 22 -7.51 -2.81 -4.44
CA CYS A 22 -7.26 -2.02 -3.23
C CYS A 22 -7.56 -0.53 -3.47
N GLU A 23 -7.09 0.03 -4.58
CA GLU A 23 -7.36 1.41 -4.99
C GLU A 23 -8.86 1.70 -5.10
N GLN A 24 -9.60 0.80 -5.76
CA GLN A 24 -11.05 0.90 -5.93
C GLN A 24 -11.80 0.76 -4.59
N LEU A 25 -11.37 -0.16 -3.72
CA LEU A 25 -11.97 -0.38 -2.41
C LEU A 25 -11.83 0.87 -1.54
N ILE A 26 -10.62 1.43 -1.45
CA ILE A 26 -10.32 2.61 -0.64
C ILE A 26 -11.14 3.80 -1.16
N ARG A 27 -11.10 4.08 -2.47
CA ARG A 27 -11.88 5.19 -3.07
C ARG A 27 -13.39 4.99 -2.96
N GLY A 28 -13.86 3.74 -3.04
CA GLY A 28 -15.27 3.40 -2.96
C GLY A 28 -15.88 3.52 -1.55
N MET A 29 -15.05 3.72 -0.52
CA MET A 29 -15.48 3.83 0.87
C MET A 29 -14.97 5.14 1.53
N PRO A 30 -15.43 6.31 1.05
CA PRO A 30 -14.90 7.62 1.49
C PRO A 30 -15.16 7.94 2.96
N ASP A 31 -16.20 7.38 3.57
CA ASP A 31 -16.54 7.57 5.00
C ASP A 31 -15.61 6.81 5.96
N HIS A 32 -14.71 5.99 5.42
CA HIS A 32 -13.70 5.24 6.15
C HIS A 32 -12.31 5.83 5.91
N ARG A 33 -11.49 5.85 6.96
CA ARG A 33 -10.08 6.23 6.88
C ARG A 33 -9.23 4.98 6.85
N TRP A 34 -8.22 4.97 5.99
CA TRP A 34 -7.41 3.79 5.70
C TRP A 34 -5.95 4.01 6.07
N ASP A 35 -5.31 2.98 6.59
CA ASP A 35 -3.85 2.85 6.66
C ASP A 35 -3.44 1.65 5.79
N MET A 36 -2.48 1.84 4.90
CA MET A 36 -1.88 0.76 4.12
C MET A 36 -0.60 0.26 4.80
N VAL A 37 -0.48 -1.05 4.98
CA VAL A 37 0.74 -1.71 5.41
C VAL A 37 1.20 -2.63 4.29
N ALA A 38 2.24 -2.20 3.59
CA ALA A 38 2.78 -2.92 2.44
C ALA A 38 4.08 -3.62 2.86
N LEU A 39 4.08 -4.95 2.80
CA LEU A 39 5.28 -5.75 2.96
C LEU A 39 6.07 -5.68 1.65
N THR A 40 7.30 -5.19 1.75
CA THR A 40 8.18 -4.89 0.63
C THR A 40 9.43 -5.76 0.66
N VAL A 41 10.18 -5.77 -0.44
CA VAL A 41 11.42 -6.52 -0.53
C VAL A 41 12.48 -5.84 0.33
N ASP A 42 12.86 -4.62 -0.03
CA ASP A 42 13.95 -3.87 0.62
C ASP A 42 13.56 -2.42 0.97
N GLY A 43 12.31 -2.04 0.72
CA GLY A 43 11.76 -0.72 1.03
C GLY A 43 12.15 0.35 0.01
N ALA A 44 12.84 0.00 -1.07
CA ALA A 44 13.19 0.92 -2.15
C ALA A 44 12.04 1.15 -3.15
N GLU A 45 10.93 0.43 -3.01
CA GLU A 45 9.77 0.51 -3.88
C GLU A 45 9.13 1.90 -3.84
N ARG A 46 8.78 2.39 -5.03
CA ARG A 46 8.13 3.70 -5.20
C ARG A 46 6.66 3.48 -5.52
N PRO A 47 5.74 4.24 -4.89
CA PRO A 47 4.33 4.15 -5.25
C PRO A 47 4.14 4.44 -6.74
N VAL A 48 3.27 3.66 -7.39
CA VAL A 48 2.89 3.83 -8.80
C VAL A 48 1.46 4.34 -8.97
N PHE A 49 0.76 4.59 -7.86
CA PHE A 49 -0.60 5.13 -7.80
C PHE A 49 -0.60 6.51 -7.14
N ASP A 50 -1.50 7.39 -7.59
CA ASP A 50 -1.87 8.59 -6.86
C ASP A 50 -2.76 8.19 -5.67
N LEU A 51 -2.27 8.41 -4.45
CA LEU A 51 -2.93 7.92 -3.26
C LEU A 51 -4.28 8.62 -3.02
N PRO A 52 -5.36 7.89 -2.66
CA PRO A 52 -6.65 8.49 -2.32
C PRO A 52 -6.59 9.39 -1.07
N ASP A 53 -7.41 10.45 -1.03
CA ASP A 53 -7.46 11.39 0.10
C ASP A 53 -7.89 10.78 1.44
N ASN A 54 -8.56 9.62 1.39
CA ASN A 54 -9.00 8.86 2.56
C ASN A 54 -8.01 7.75 2.98
N LEU A 55 -6.83 7.70 2.35
CA LEU A 55 -5.67 6.91 2.78
C LEU A 55 -4.72 7.79 3.60
N ASP A 56 -4.75 7.66 4.93
CA ASP A 56 -3.98 8.49 5.85
C ASP A 56 -2.48 8.18 5.77
N HIS A 57 -2.12 6.90 5.66
CA HIS A 57 -0.74 6.45 5.75
C HIS A 57 -0.45 5.27 4.82
N VAL A 58 0.77 5.24 4.29
CA VAL A 58 1.37 4.04 3.67
C VAL A 58 2.63 3.71 4.45
N ARG A 59 2.66 2.52 5.06
CA ARG A 59 3.81 1.98 5.79
C ARG A 59 4.44 0.88 4.97
N SER A 60 5.67 1.13 4.51
CA SER A 60 6.52 0.12 3.88
C SER A 60 7.26 -0.65 4.97
N ILE A 61 7.09 -1.98 5.00
CA ILE A 61 7.78 -2.88 5.91
C ILE A 61 8.68 -3.81 5.08
N PRO A 62 9.99 -3.53 4.97
CA PRO A 62 10.91 -4.37 4.21
C PRO A 62 11.09 -5.72 4.91
N LEU A 63 10.93 -6.81 4.15
CA LEU A 63 11.11 -8.18 4.63
C LEU A 63 12.58 -8.60 4.60
N TRP A 64 13.38 -7.96 3.75
CA TRP A 64 14.81 -8.24 3.63
C TRP A 64 15.63 -7.02 4.05
N GLY A 65 16.78 -7.28 4.67
CA GLY A 65 17.75 -6.23 4.97
C GLY A 65 18.31 -5.60 3.70
N SER A 66 19.01 -4.48 3.85
CA SER A 66 19.72 -3.82 2.76
C SER A 66 20.58 -4.82 1.99
N ARG A 67 20.54 -4.73 0.66
CA ARG A 67 21.32 -5.59 -0.25
C ARG A 67 22.79 -5.63 0.23
N PRO A 68 23.41 -6.82 0.33
CA PRO A 68 24.81 -6.92 0.76
C PRO A 68 25.68 -6.01 -0.10
N SER A 69 26.55 -5.22 0.56
CA SER A 69 27.54 -4.34 -0.09
C SER A 69 28.67 -5.13 -0.72
#